data_AF-A0A842UWH6-F1
#
_entry.id   AF-A0A842UWH6-F1
#
_cell.length_a   1.000
_cell.length_b   1.000
_cell.length_c   1.000
_cell.angle_alpha   90.00
_cell.angle_beta   90.00
_cell.angle_gamma   90.00
#
_symmetry.space_group_name_H-M   'P 1'
#
loop_
_entity.id
_entity.type
_entity.pdbx_description
1 polymer ?
#
loop_
_entity_poly.entity_id
_entity_poly.type
_entity_poly.pdbx_seq_one_letter_code
_entity_poly.pdbx_strand_id
1 'polypeptide(L)'
;MDDTKKLLAALGYPIPIIGLVMAIVEKEDQEARLHAWQGFLFWVGAFIVQIAAVIVAVIFDLIPVIGGVISFIVGLLGSLVWLAWIVMAIIFAVKVYQGSPVIIPIVTPQAQKIVSKPAAPQQPAAPKQPAR
;
A
#
# COMPACT_ATOMS: atom_id res chain seq x y z
N MET A 1 8.49 5.32 16.00
CA MET A 1 9.37 5.19 14.82
C MET A 1 10.68 5.97 14.96
N ASP A 2 11.82 5.28 14.95
CA ASP A 2 13.13 5.90 14.73
C ASP A 2 13.32 6.32 13.26
N ASP A 3 14.39 7.07 12.98
CA ASP A 3 14.59 7.68 11.65
C ASP A 3 14.81 6.67 10.53
N THR A 4 15.41 5.51 10.83
CA THR A 4 15.58 4.43 9.83
C THR A 4 14.22 3.87 9.46
N LYS A 5 13.37 3.59 10.46
CA LYS A 5 12.01 3.11 10.22
C LYS A 5 11.15 4.14 9.49
N LYS A 6 11.29 5.43 9.80
CA LYS A 6 10.65 6.55 9.06
C LYS A 6 11.01 6.53 7.59
N LEU A 7 12.31 6.45 7.30
CA LEU A 7 12.79 6.41 5.93
C LEU A 7 12.26 5.17 5.18
N LEU A 8 12.37 3.99 5.78
CA LEU A 8 11.93 2.74 5.14
C LEU A 8 10.41 2.69 4.94
N ALA A 9 9.62 3.14 5.91
CA ALA A 9 8.17 3.24 5.78
C ALA A 9 7.76 4.25 4.70
N ALA A 10 8.44 5.39 4.63
CA ALA A 10 8.22 6.39 3.58
C ALA A 10 8.56 5.86 2.19
N LEU A 11 9.72 5.19 2.03
CA LEU A 11 10.15 4.57 0.77
C LEU A 11 9.23 3.43 0.34
N GLY A 12 8.53 2.79 1.27
CA GLY A 12 7.52 1.77 0.98
C GLY A 12 6.32 2.27 0.18
N TYR A 13 6.08 3.59 0.13
CA TYR A 13 5.02 4.18 -0.68
C TYR A 13 5.35 4.27 -2.17
N PRO A 14 6.49 4.79 -2.63
CA PRO A 14 6.84 4.77 -4.05
C PRO A 14 7.42 3.42 -4.50
N ILE A 15 8.01 2.64 -3.58
CA ILE A 15 8.67 1.37 -3.91
C ILE A 15 7.94 0.24 -3.14
N PRO A 16 6.94 -0.41 -3.76
CA PRO A 16 6.05 -1.36 -3.06
C PRO A 16 6.80 -2.55 -2.46
N ILE A 17 7.90 -2.97 -3.07
CA ILE A 17 8.72 -4.09 -2.57
C ILE A 17 9.35 -3.74 -1.21
N ILE A 18 9.80 -2.50 -1.01
CA ILE A 18 10.32 -2.05 0.29
C ILE A 18 9.19 -2.06 1.33
N GLY A 19 8.00 -1.59 0.94
CA GLY A 19 6.81 -1.64 1.78
C GLY A 19 6.45 -3.06 2.20
N LEU A 20 6.48 -4.02 1.27
CA LEU A 20 6.21 -5.43 1.57
C LEU A 20 7.25 -6.03 2.52
N VAL A 21 8.53 -5.81 2.25
CA VAL A 21 9.62 -6.33 3.10
C VAL A 21 9.48 -5.76 4.51
N MET A 22 9.28 -4.45 4.66
CA MET A 22 9.06 -3.82 5.98
C MET A 22 7.81 -4.34 6.67
N ALA A 23 6.72 -4.56 5.92
CA ALA A 23 5.46 -5.06 6.47
C ALA A 23 5.59 -6.47 7.04
N ILE A 24 6.53 -7.26 6.52
CA ILE A 24 6.85 -8.62 6.99
C ILE A 24 7.90 -8.58 8.10
N VAL A 25 8.97 -7.79 7.96
CA VAL A 25 10.12 -7.79 8.89
C VAL A 25 9.83 -7.03 10.17
N GLU A 26 9.18 -5.87 10.09
CA GLU A 26 8.87 -5.07 11.27
C GLU A 26 7.74 -5.72 12.08
N LYS A 27 8.02 -6.08 13.33
CA LYS A 27 7.05 -6.71 14.24
C LYS A 27 6.72 -5.87 15.47
N GLU A 28 7.61 -4.98 15.87
CA GLU A 28 7.52 -4.25 17.12
C GLU A 28 6.81 -2.91 16.93
N ASP A 29 7.29 -2.10 15.98
CA ASP A 29 6.72 -0.78 15.72
C ASP A 29 5.46 -0.92 14.84
N GLN A 30 4.29 -0.86 15.49
CA GLN A 30 3.00 -1.00 14.80
C GLN A 30 2.75 0.14 13.81
N GLU A 31 3.30 1.34 14.04
CA GLU A 31 3.14 2.49 13.14
C GLU A 31 3.95 2.28 11.86
N ALA A 32 5.21 1.85 11.99
CA ALA A 32 6.06 1.48 10.86
C ALA A 32 5.43 0.36 10.03
N ARG A 33 4.96 -0.69 10.70
CA ARG A 33 4.30 -1.83 10.06
C ARG A 33 2.99 -1.42 9.39
N LEU A 34 2.23 -0.49 9.96
CA LEU A 34 1.00 0.04 9.35
C LEU A 34 1.31 0.77 8.04
N HIS A 35 2.26 1.69 8.05
CA HIS A 35 2.65 2.41 6.84
C HIS A 35 3.24 1.49 5.76
N ALA A 36 3.99 0.47 6.16
CA ALA A 36 4.49 -0.55 5.25
C ALA A 36 3.37 -1.33 4.56
N TRP A 37 2.35 -1.80 5.31
CA TRP A 37 1.16 -2.43 4.72
C TRP A 37 0.32 -1.46 3.89
N GLN A 38 0.18 -0.20 4.31
CA GLN A 38 -0.53 0.83 3.56
C GLN A 38 0.13 1.10 2.20
N GLY A 39 1.44 1.30 2.17
CA GLY A 39 2.20 1.52 0.94
C GLY A 39 2.09 0.34 -0.03
N PHE A 40 2.21 -0.89 0.48
CA PHE A 40 2.05 -2.08 -0.35
C PHE A 40 0.61 -2.22 -0.90
N LEU A 41 -0.41 -2.13 -0.05
CA LEU A 41 -1.81 -2.25 -0.46
C LEU A 41 -2.28 -1.12 -1.38
N PHE A 42 -1.68 0.06 -1.27
CA PHE A 42 -1.91 1.16 -2.21
C PHE A 42 -1.53 0.74 -3.64
N TRP A 43 -0.39 0.08 -3.83
CA TRP A 43 0.00 -0.44 -5.15
C TRP A 43 -0.82 -1.66 -5.59
N VAL A 44 -1.24 -2.52 -4.66
CA VAL A 44 -2.18 -3.61 -4.99
C VAL A 44 -3.47 -3.03 -5.59
N GLY A 45 -4.01 -1.95 -5.00
CA GLY A 45 -5.15 -1.23 -5.55
C GLY A 45 -4.90 -0.68 -6.96
N ALA A 46 -3.73 -0.06 -7.17
CA ALA A 46 -3.31 0.45 -8.48
C ALA A 46 -3.28 -0.65 -9.55
N PHE A 47 -2.72 -1.81 -9.18
CA PHE A 47 -2.58 -2.96 -10.08
C PHE A 47 -3.95 -3.52 -10.49
N ILE A 48 -4.91 -3.59 -9.56
CA ILE A 48 -6.29 -4.00 -9.85
C ILE A 48 -6.94 -3.04 -10.86
N VAL A 49 -6.79 -1.73 -10.67
CA VAL A 49 -7.32 -0.71 -11.60
C VAL A 49 -6.66 -0.84 -12.97
N GLN A 50 -5.34 -1.07 -13.02
CA GLN A 50 -4.61 -1.24 -14.27
C GLN A 50 -5.08 -2.48 -15.04
N ILE A 51 -5.28 -3.61 -14.37
CA ILE A 51 -5.83 -4.82 -14.99
C ILE A 51 -7.22 -4.54 -15.57
N ALA A 52 -8.10 -3.87 -14.82
CA ALA A 52 -9.42 -3.51 -15.30
C ALA A 52 -9.37 -2.62 -16.55
N ALA A 53 -8.48 -1.62 -16.57
CA ALA A 53 -8.29 -0.75 -17.73
C ALA A 53 -7.80 -1.52 -18.97
N VAL A 54 -6.86 -2.46 -18.78
CA VAL A 54 -6.36 -3.32 -19.87
C VAL A 54 -7.49 -4.19 -20.44
N ILE A 55 -8.30 -4.82 -19.58
CA ILE A 55 -9.43 -5.63 -20.03
C ILE A 55 -10.41 -4.80 -20.86
N VAL A 56 -10.74 -3.59 -20.40
CA VAL A 56 -11.62 -2.67 -21.12
C VAL A 56 -11.05 -2.31 -22.48
N ALA A 57 -9.76 -1.96 -22.56
CA ALA A 57 -9.10 -1.64 -23.82
C ALA A 57 -9.15 -2.81 -24.82
N VAL A 58 -8.84 -4.03 -24.36
CA VAL A 58 -8.88 -5.24 -25.20
C VAL A 58 -10.28 -5.51 -25.76
N ILE A 59 -11.33 -5.27 -24.98
CA ILE A 59 -12.72 -5.44 -25.45
C ILE A 59 -13.05 -4.42 -26.54
N PHE A 60 -12.64 -3.16 -26.39
CA PHE A 60 -12.93 -2.11 -27.37
C PHE A 60 -12.12 -2.24 -28.67
N ASP A 61 -10.92 -2.82 -28.60
CA ASP A 61 -10.09 -3.10 -29.79
C ASP A 61 -10.73 -4.11 -30.75
N LEU A 62 -11.73 -4.88 -30.30
CA LEU A 62 -12.50 -5.80 -31.15
C LEU A 62 -13.46 -5.09 -32.12
N ILE A 63 -13.69 -3.77 -31.96
CA ILE A 63 -14.58 -2.98 -32.81
C ILE A 63 -13.74 -2.23 -33.88
N PRO A 64 -13.78 -2.63 -35.16
CA PRO A 64 -13.01 -1.97 -36.21
C PRO A 64 -13.39 -0.48 -36.35
N VAL A 65 -12.41 0.37 -36.66
CA VAL A 65 -12.53 1.83 -36.89
C VAL A 65 -12.81 2.68 -35.64
N ILE A 66 -13.80 2.32 -34.81
CA ILE A 66 -14.13 3.08 -33.58
C ILE A 66 -13.16 2.76 -32.43
N GLY A 67 -12.64 1.52 -32.39
CA GLY A 67 -11.73 1.04 -31.34
C GLY A 67 -10.49 1.93 -31.19
N GLY A 68 -9.86 2.36 -32.30
CA GLY A 68 -8.61 3.14 -32.25
C GLY A 68 -8.73 4.49 -31.52
N VAL A 69 -9.83 5.23 -31.73
CA VAL A 69 -10.03 6.53 -31.07
C VAL A 69 -10.36 6.32 -29.58
N ILE A 70 -11.19 5.33 -29.26
CA ILE A 70 -11.54 5.00 -27.87
C ILE A 70 -10.30 4.52 -27.11
N SER A 71 -9.52 3.61 -27.67
CA SER A 71 -8.30 3.07 -27.07
C SER A 71 -7.25 4.16 -26.85
N PHE A 72 -7.13 5.14 -27.77
CA PHE A 72 -6.29 6.32 -27.56
C PHE A 72 -6.73 7.16 -26.36
N ILE A 73 -8.02 7.48 -26.24
CA ILE A 73 -8.56 8.28 -25.13
C ILE A 73 -8.39 7.53 -23.80
N VAL A 74 -8.71 6.23 -23.76
CA VAL A 74 -8.55 5.38 -22.57
C VAL A 74 -7.08 5.29 -22.17
N GLY A 75 -6.16 5.15 -23.13
CA GLY A 75 -4.71 5.12 -22.85
C GLY A 75 -4.19 6.45 -22.30
N LEU A 76 -4.66 7.57 -22.84
CA LEU A 76 -4.29 8.91 -22.35
C LEU A 76 -4.80 9.15 -20.93
N LEU A 77 -6.08 8.86 -20.67
CA LEU A 77 -6.66 8.96 -19.33
C LEU A 77 -5.97 8.01 -18.34
N GLY A 78 -5.66 6.79 -18.76
CA GLY A 78 -4.90 5.83 -17.96
C GLY A 78 -3.52 6.34 -17.58
N SER A 79 -2.83 7.02 -18.51
CA SER A 79 -1.52 7.62 -18.26
C SER A 79 -1.61 8.76 -17.23
N LEU A 80 -2.65 9.60 -17.29
CA LEU A 80 -2.89 10.65 -16.29
C LEU A 80 -3.22 10.08 -14.91
N VAL A 81 -4.04 9.04 -14.85
CA VAL A 81 -4.35 8.32 -13.60
C VAL A 81 -3.08 7.71 -13.00
N TRP A 82 -2.22 7.10 -13.82
CA TRP A 82 -0.95 6.54 -13.37
C TRP A 82 0.00 7.60 -12.82
N LEU A 83 0.10 8.74 -13.51
CA LEU A 83 0.89 9.87 -13.05
C LEU A 83 0.38 10.41 -11.70
N ALA A 84 -0.94 10.60 -11.58
CA ALA A 84 -1.56 11.02 -10.32
C ALA A 84 -1.29 10.01 -9.19
N TRP A 85 -1.29 8.72 -9.50
CA TRP A 85 -0.98 7.65 -8.56
C TRP A 85 0.44 7.76 -8.01
N ILE A 86 1.42 7.97 -8.89
CA ILE A 86 2.84 8.18 -8.50
C ILE A 86 2.96 9.44 -7.64
N VAL A 87 2.33 10.55 -8.04
CA VAL A 87 2.36 11.79 -7.26
C VAL A 87 1.80 11.58 -5.86
N MET A 88 0.68 10.87 -5.73
CA MET A 88 0.12 10.51 -4.41
C MET A 88 1.10 9.65 -3.59
N ALA A 89 1.78 8.68 -4.21
CA ALA A 89 2.79 7.86 -3.54
C ALA A 89 3.91 8.72 -2.92
N ILE A 90 4.39 9.71 -3.67
CA ILE A 90 5.43 10.65 -3.20
C ILE A 90 4.89 11.54 -2.09
N ILE A 91 3.68 12.09 -2.22
CA ILE A 91 3.06 12.90 -1.16
C ILE A 91 2.93 12.11 0.13
N PHE A 92 2.49 10.84 0.05
CA PHE A 92 2.39 9.99 1.23
C PHE A 92 3.75 9.67 1.83
N ALA A 93 4.77 9.39 1.01
CA ALA A 93 6.14 9.19 1.49
C ALA A 93 6.66 10.41 2.28
N VAL A 94 6.49 11.62 1.72
CA VAL A 94 6.90 12.87 2.38
C VAL A 94 6.15 13.07 3.70
N LYS A 95 4.82 12.86 3.71
CA LYS A 95 4.01 13.00 4.93
C LYS A 95 4.45 12.02 6.02
N VAL A 96 4.70 10.75 5.67
CA VAL A 96 5.18 9.74 6.64
C VAL A 96 6.56 10.09 7.16
N TYR A 97 7.47 10.54 6.29
CA TYR A 97 8.79 10.97 6.72
C TYR A 97 8.74 12.16 7.70
N GLN A 98 7.80 13.08 7.48
CA GLN A 98 7.52 14.21 8.37
C GLN A 98 6.77 13.83 9.66
N GLY A 99 6.39 12.56 9.85
CA GLY A 99 5.62 12.10 11.00
C GLY A 99 4.15 12.52 10.97
N SER A 100 3.63 12.90 9.80
CA SER A 100 2.21 13.23 9.62
C SER A 100 1.39 11.96 9.35
N PRO A 101 0.21 11.81 9.96
CA PRO A 101 -0.64 10.66 9.71
C PRO A 101 -1.11 10.65 8.24
N VAL A 102 -1.05 9.46 7.64
CA VAL A 102 -1.58 9.18 6.30
C VAL A 102 -2.80 8.28 6.43
N ILE A 103 -3.95 8.79 5.98
CA ILE A 103 -5.21 8.08 5.94
C ILE A 103 -5.66 8.00 4.48
N ILE A 104 -5.70 6.79 3.96
CA ILE A 104 -6.21 6.44 2.65
C ILE A 104 -7.55 5.73 2.90
N PRO A 105 -8.71 6.31 2.53
CA PRO A 105 -10.04 5.85 3.01
C PRO A 105 -10.31 4.35 2.86
N ILE A 106 -9.84 3.73 1.78
CA ILE A 106 -10.04 2.30 1.51
C ILE A 106 -8.87 1.45 2.02
N VAL A 107 -7.63 1.96 1.89
CA VAL A 107 -6.41 1.17 2.16
C VAL A 107 -6.07 1.14 3.65
N THR A 108 -6.20 2.27 4.35
CA THR A 108 -5.85 2.38 5.78
C THR A 108 -6.63 1.41 6.66
N PRO A 109 -7.96 1.25 6.51
CA PRO A 109 -8.71 0.26 7.29
C PRO A 109 -8.25 -1.18 7.03
N GLN A 110 -7.84 -1.52 5.81
CA GLN A 110 -7.35 -2.87 5.49
C GLN A 110 -5.97 -3.12 6.11
N ALA A 111 -5.07 -2.16 5.99
CA ALA A 111 -3.76 -2.22 6.64
C ALA A 111 -3.90 -2.34 8.17
N GLN A 112 -4.81 -1.56 8.77
CA GLN A 112 -5.11 -1.67 10.20
C GLN A 112 -5.59 -3.07 10.58
N LYS A 113 -6.50 -3.69 9.83
CA LYS A 113 -6.94 -5.08 10.11
C LYS A 113 -5.77 -6.08 10.11
N ILE A 114 -4.80 -5.91 9.21
CA ILE A 114 -3.62 -6.78 9.14
C ILE A 114 -2.69 -6.57 10.35
N VAL A 115 -2.53 -5.32 10.79
CA VAL A 115 -1.71 -4.97 11.95
C VAL A 115 -2.38 -5.37 13.26
N SER A 116 -3.70 -5.16 13.35
CA SER A 116 -4.55 -5.46 14.52
C SER A 116 -4.80 -6.93 14.76
N LYS A 117 -4.65 -7.78 13.72
CA LYS A 117 -4.71 -9.22 13.88
C LYS A 117 -3.55 -9.62 14.81
N PRO A 118 -3.82 -10.08 16.03
CA PRO A 118 -2.77 -10.27 17.01
C PRO A 118 -1.78 -11.30 16.48
N ALA A 119 -0.48 -10.96 16.50
CA ALA A 119 0.53 -11.99 16.72
C ALA A 119 0.05 -12.79 17.93
N ALA A 120 0.00 -14.12 17.83
CA ALA A 120 -0.57 -15.00 18.85
C ALA A 120 -0.32 -14.48 20.28
N PRO A 121 -1.32 -14.52 21.17
CA PRO A 121 -1.18 -13.94 22.50
C PRO A 121 0.12 -14.41 23.12
N GLN A 122 1.00 -13.47 23.48
CA GLN A 122 2.11 -13.77 24.36
C GLN A 122 1.47 -14.37 25.61
N GLN A 123 1.63 -15.69 25.75
CA GLN A 123 1.14 -16.45 26.88
C GLN A 123 1.65 -15.73 28.12
N PRO A 124 0.78 -15.25 29.03
CA PRO A 124 1.24 -14.59 30.24
C PRO A 124 2.26 -15.52 30.90
N ALA A 125 3.48 -15.03 31.12
CA ALA A 125 4.50 -15.80 31.82
C ALA A 125 3.86 -16.38 33.08
N ALA A 126 3.78 -17.71 33.16
CA ALA A 126 3.15 -18.39 34.28
C ALA A 126 3.72 -17.80 35.58
N PRO A 127 2.86 -17.46 36.57
CA PRO A 127 3.36 -16.97 37.85
C PRO A 127 4.35 -18.00 38.38
N LYS A 128 5.60 -17.59 38.62
CA LYS A 128 6.57 -18.44 39.33
C LYS A 128 5.91 -18.77 40.66
N GLN A 129 5.53 -20.04 40.84
CA GLN A 129 5.01 -20.51 42.12
C GLN A 129 6.05 -20.17 43.20
N PRO A 130 5.64 -19.53 44.31
CA PRO A 130 6.55 -19.35 45.42
C PRO A 130 6.94 -20.74 45.94
N ALA A 131 8.25 -20.98 46.00
CA ALA A 131 8.83 -22.18 46.56
C ALA A 131 8.21 -22.44 47.95
N ARG A 132 7.62 -23.61 48.12
CA ARG A 132 7.22 -24.16 49.41
C ARG A 132 8.33 -25.06 49.93
#